data_AF-A0A7L0R433-F1
#
_entry.id   AF-A0A7L0R433-F1
#
_cell.length_a   1.000
_cell.length_b   1.000
_cell.length_c   1.000
_cell.angle_alpha   90.00
_cell.angle_beta   90.00
_cell.angle_gamma   90.00
#
_symmetry.space_group_name_H-M   'P 1'
#
loop_
_entity.id
_entity.type
_entity.pdbx_description
1 polymer ?
#
loop_
_entity_poly.entity_id
_entity_poly.type
_entity_poly.pdbx_seq_one_letter_code
_entity_poly.pdbx_strand_id
1 'polypeptide(L)'
;PTPPPMAHEPTLLLAVTEFVANSAAFTYFTAGALRRNISSDMIPRRFPLQLRTKSMGVFSPQLQELYPDQPMELHLWARQQPLLSCHPDALHGTLLSSAEAFVVLPNATRVPAFLLNIDANVTGKPTITRNRLGGTVRLTGLVPDPELHGLSVPQVKRLETLLKFALWLFGVPRANSKCCPRAVP
;
A
#
# COMPACT_ATOMS: atom_id res chain seq x y z
N PRO A 1 -1.18 56.33 10.48
CA PRO A 1 -0.51 55.03 10.20
C PRO A 1 -0.86 53.99 11.27
N THR A 2 -1.85 53.14 11.00
CA THR A 2 -2.15 51.96 11.80
C THR A 2 -1.05 50.91 11.60
N PRO A 3 -0.45 50.34 12.67
CA PRO A 3 0.54 49.28 12.50
C PRO A 3 -0.11 48.05 11.85
N PRO A 4 0.62 47.30 11.00
CA PRO A 4 0.10 46.06 10.42
C PRO A 4 -0.21 45.06 11.55
N PRO A 5 -1.24 44.21 11.40
CA PRO A 5 -1.58 43.22 12.42
C PRO A 5 -0.38 42.29 12.63
N MET A 6 0.18 42.31 13.84
CA MET A 6 1.19 41.34 14.26
C MET A 6 0.62 39.94 14.05
N ALA A 7 1.31 39.14 13.23
CA ALA A 7 1.04 37.72 13.13
C ALA A 7 1.07 37.15 14.56
N HIS A 8 -0.03 36.55 15.01
CA HIS A 8 -0.09 35.93 16.33
C HIS A 8 1.02 34.88 16.40
N GLU A 9 1.99 35.08 17.29
CA GLU A 9 2.95 34.04 17.59
C GLU A 9 2.20 32.85 18.22
N PRO A 10 2.50 31.62 17.79
CA PRO A 10 1.82 30.44 18.31
C PRO A 10 2.08 30.31 19.82
N THR A 11 1.01 30.17 20.60
CA THR A 11 1.10 30.00 22.06
C THR A 11 1.74 28.68 22.50
N LEU A 12 1.89 27.72 21.57
CA LEU A 12 2.51 26.42 21.79
C LEU A 12 3.25 25.98 20.53
N LEU A 13 4.51 25.61 20.69
CA LEU A 13 5.32 24.97 19.66
C LEU A 13 5.53 23.50 20.03
N LEU A 14 5.06 22.60 19.18
CA LEU A 14 5.27 21.16 19.31
C LEU A 14 6.22 20.68 18.23
N ALA A 15 7.39 20.19 18.63
CA ALA A 15 8.34 19.53 17.75
C ALA A 15 8.08 18.02 17.76
N VAL A 16 7.69 17.47 16.60
CA VAL A 16 7.58 16.02 16.39
C VAL A 16 8.74 15.59 15.51
N THR A 17 9.54 14.66 16.00
CA THR A 17 10.69 14.13 15.27
C THR A 17 10.30 12.88 14.48
N GLU A 18 11.11 12.56 13.47
CA GLU A 18 10.96 11.31 12.70
C GLU A 18 11.03 10.06 13.58
N PHE A 19 11.68 10.14 14.75
CA PHE A 19 11.72 9.05 15.73
C PHE A 19 10.32 8.58 16.13
N VAL A 20 9.39 9.51 16.38
CA VAL A 20 7.99 9.17 16.75
C VAL A 20 7.32 8.37 15.64
N ALA A 21 7.51 8.79 14.38
CA ALA A 21 6.94 8.11 13.22
C ALA A 21 7.57 6.73 13.01
N ASN A 22 8.90 6.62 13.17
CA ASN A 22 9.64 5.38 13.03
C ASN A 22 9.31 4.37 14.15
N SER A 23 9.11 4.82 15.40
CA SER A 23 8.65 3.96 16.49
C SER A 23 7.25 3.40 16.22
N ALA A 24 6.34 4.21 15.67
CA ALA A 24 5.02 3.73 15.26
C ALA A 24 5.15 2.68 14.14
N ALA A 25 5.94 2.97 13.08
CA ALA A 25 6.17 2.04 11.98
C ALA A 25 6.78 0.70 12.46
N PHE A 26 7.73 0.74 13.39
CA PHE A 26 8.29 -0.44 14.05
C PHE A 26 7.21 -1.26 14.74
N THR A 27 6.37 -0.63 15.56
CA THR A 27 5.32 -1.31 16.32
C THR A 27 4.29 -1.97 15.41
N TYR A 28 3.86 -1.30 14.33
CA TYR A 28 2.95 -1.89 13.36
C TYR A 28 3.58 -3.07 12.59
N PHE A 29 4.89 -2.97 12.29
CA PHE A 29 5.63 -4.05 11.65
C PHE A 29 5.76 -5.28 12.56
N THR A 30 6.23 -5.08 13.80
CA THR A 30 6.43 -6.18 14.77
C THR A 30 5.13 -6.81 15.22
N ALA A 31 4.04 -6.05 15.29
CA ALA A 31 2.69 -6.58 15.55
C ALA A 31 2.10 -7.37 14.38
N GLY A 32 2.77 -7.44 13.23
CA GLY A 32 2.25 -8.11 12.02
C GLY A 32 1.07 -7.37 11.37
N ALA A 33 0.80 -6.13 11.78
CA ALA A 33 -0.32 -5.34 11.27
C ALA A 33 -0.10 -4.84 9.83
N LEU A 34 1.15 -4.92 9.33
CA LEU A 34 1.52 -4.64 7.95
C LEU A 34 1.41 -5.88 7.03
N ARG A 35 0.56 -6.84 7.38
CA ARG A 35 0.20 -8.00 6.55
C ARG A 35 -1.28 -7.94 6.16
N ARG A 36 -1.59 -8.32 4.92
CA ARG A 36 -2.95 -8.28 4.41
C ARG A 36 -3.18 -9.34 3.34
N ASN A 37 -4.27 -10.07 3.50
CA ASN A 37 -4.74 -11.00 2.49
C ASN A 37 -5.90 -10.35 1.74
N ILE A 38 -5.86 -10.42 0.40
CA ILE A 38 -6.88 -9.90 -0.49
C ILE A 38 -7.43 -11.08 -1.29
N SER A 39 -8.68 -11.42 -1.05
CA SER A 39 -9.39 -12.45 -1.81
C SER A 39 -10.18 -11.83 -2.97
N SER A 40 -10.61 -12.68 -3.90
CA SER A 40 -11.32 -12.24 -5.11
C SER A 40 -12.62 -11.46 -4.85
N ASP A 41 -13.33 -11.75 -3.76
CA ASP A 41 -14.55 -11.08 -3.34
C ASP A 41 -14.31 -9.67 -2.78
N MET A 42 -13.09 -9.37 -2.33
CA MET A 42 -12.73 -8.04 -1.84
C MET A 42 -12.52 -7.03 -2.97
N ILE A 43 -12.38 -7.50 -4.22
CA ILE A 43 -12.21 -6.64 -5.38
C ILE A 43 -13.58 -6.21 -5.92
N PRO A 44 -13.85 -4.91 -6.04
CA PRO A 44 -15.09 -4.45 -6.63
C PRO A 44 -15.24 -4.94 -8.07
N ARG A 45 -16.45 -5.35 -8.45
CA ARG A 45 -16.77 -5.76 -9.84
C ARG A 45 -16.46 -4.71 -10.91
N ARG A 46 -16.40 -3.43 -10.51
CA ARG A 46 -16.05 -2.29 -11.38
C ARG A 46 -14.55 -2.23 -11.70
N PHE A 47 -13.72 -2.93 -10.94
CA PHE A 47 -12.28 -2.98 -11.19
C PHE A 47 -12.01 -3.93 -12.37
N PRO A 48 -11.22 -3.49 -13.37
CA PRO A 48 -11.06 -4.23 -14.64
C PRO A 48 -10.34 -5.57 -14.47
N LEU A 49 -9.56 -5.72 -13.39
CA LEU A 49 -8.80 -6.93 -13.11
C LEU A 49 -9.41 -7.68 -11.92
N GLN A 50 -10.16 -8.73 -12.18
CA GLN A 50 -10.62 -9.63 -11.12
C GLN A 50 -9.47 -10.55 -10.69
N LEU A 51 -9.37 -10.90 -9.41
CA LEU A 51 -8.42 -11.90 -8.90
C LEU A 51 -8.91 -13.31 -9.27
N ARG A 52 -8.84 -13.62 -10.56
CA ARG A 52 -9.14 -14.93 -11.14
C ARG A 52 -8.07 -15.26 -12.16
N THR A 53 -7.74 -16.54 -12.30
CA THR A 53 -6.72 -16.99 -13.26
C THR A 53 -7.08 -16.59 -14.70
N LYS A 54 -8.38 -16.54 -15.03
CA LYS A 54 -8.89 -16.07 -16.33
C LYS A 54 -8.51 -14.63 -16.64
N SER A 55 -8.65 -13.73 -15.66
CA SER A 55 -8.25 -12.32 -15.81
C SER A 55 -6.73 -12.17 -15.76
N MET A 56 -6.05 -13.00 -14.97
CA MET A 56 -4.58 -13.03 -14.88
C MET A 56 -3.91 -13.66 -16.11
N GLY A 57 -4.65 -14.42 -16.93
CA GLY A 57 -4.19 -14.98 -18.21
C GLY A 57 -3.63 -13.93 -19.18
N VAL A 58 -4.04 -12.67 -19.04
CA VAL A 58 -3.50 -11.53 -19.82
C VAL A 58 -2.04 -11.21 -19.45
N PHE A 59 -1.63 -11.54 -18.22
CA PHE A 59 -0.27 -11.30 -17.69
C PHE A 59 0.57 -12.56 -17.68
N SER A 60 -0.07 -13.72 -17.43
CA SER A 60 0.54 -15.04 -17.42
C SER A 60 -0.41 -16.05 -18.07
N PRO A 61 -0.24 -16.36 -19.37
CA PRO A 61 -1.08 -17.34 -20.06
C PRO A 61 -0.89 -18.75 -19.50
N GLN A 62 0.32 -19.11 -19.07
CA GLN A 62 0.63 -20.41 -18.45
C GLN A 62 -0.22 -20.69 -17.22
N LEU A 63 -0.53 -19.64 -16.43
CA LEU A 63 -1.37 -19.77 -15.24
C LEU A 63 -2.81 -20.16 -15.59
N GLN A 64 -3.34 -19.61 -16.68
CA GLN A 64 -4.69 -19.92 -17.16
C GLN A 64 -4.77 -21.32 -17.79
N GLU A 65 -3.70 -21.80 -18.42
CA GLU A 65 -3.62 -23.16 -18.97
C GLU A 65 -3.60 -24.22 -17.86
N LEU A 66 -2.80 -24.01 -16.81
CA LEU A 66 -2.67 -24.95 -15.69
C LEU A 66 -3.89 -24.93 -14.76
N TYR A 67 -4.48 -23.75 -14.53
CA TYR A 67 -5.59 -23.56 -13.60
C TYR A 67 -6.70 -22.72 -14.22
N PRO A 68 -7.59 -23.30 -15.05
CA PRO A 68 -8.60 -22.53 -15.77
C PRO A 68 -9.71 -22.00 -14.83
N ASP A 69 -9.95 -20.68 -14.91
CA ASP A 69 -11.03 -19.93 -14.24
C ASP A 69 -11.15 -20.10 -12.71
N GLN A 70 -10.02 -20.38 -12.06
CA GLN A 70 -9.93 -20.53 -10.60
C GLN A 70 -9.86 -19.17 -9.90
N PRO A 71 -10.41 -19.05 -8.68
CA PRO A 71 -10.24 -17.88 -7.84
C PRO A 71 -8.79 -17.76 -7.36
N MET A 72 -8.35 -16.52 -7.16
CA MET A 72 -7.01 -16.22 -6.63
C MET A 72 -7.09 -15.40 -5.35
N GLU A 73 -6.07 -15.58 -4.51
CA GLU A 73 -5.81 -14.80 -3.31
C GLU A 73 -4.45 -14.10 -3.46
N LEU A 74 -4.34 -12.88 -2.94
CA LEU A 74 -3.10 -12.11 -2.93
C LEU A 74 -2.72 -11.82 -1.48
N HIS A 75 -1.58 -12.32 -1.04
CA HIS A 75 -1.04 -12.08 0.29
C HIS A 75 0.03 -11.00 0.21
N LEU A 76 -0.19 -9.88 0.87
CA LEU A 76 0.76 -8.78 0.94
C LEU A 76 1.35 -8.70 2.34
N TRP A 77 2.64 -8.46 2.44
CA TRP A 77 3.31 -8.18 3.70
C TRP A 77 4.47 -7.20 3.52
N ALA A 78 4.79 -6.46 4.57
CA ALA A 78 6.02 -5.69 4.63
C ALA A 78 7.21 -6.64 4.81
N ARG A 79 8.25 -6.50 3.97
CA ARG A 79 9.52 -7.25 4.09
C ARG A 79 10.38 -6.72 5.23
N GLN A 80 10.30 -5.40 5.45
CA GLN A 80 11.07 -4.70 6.47
C GLN A 80 10.20 -3.59 7.08
N GLN A 81 10.60 -3.15 8.27
CA GLN A 81 10.05 -1.94 8.89
C GLN A 81 10.11 -0.76 7.90
N PRO A 82 8.97 -0.06 7.68
CA PRO A 82 8.96 1.17 6.92
C PRO A 82 9.80 2.24 7.63
N LEU A 83 10.72 2.88 6.91
CA LEU A 83 11.52 3.99 7.40
C LEU A 83 10.91 5.30 6.91
N LEU A 84 10.74 6.25 7.83
CA LEU A 84 10.17 7.57 7.61
C LEU A 84 11.21 8.63 7.95
N SER A 85 11.40 9.60 7.06
CA SER A 85 12.30 10.73 7.24
C SER A 85 11.55 12.06 7.15
N CYS A 86 11.84 12.97 8.07
CA CYS A 86 11.24 14.31 8.05
C CYS A 86 12.03 15.24 7.15
N HIS A 87 11.41 15.76 6.09
CA HIS A 87 11.94 16.87 5.29
C HIS A 87 11.12 18.15 5.53
N PRO A 88 11.69 19.34 5.24
CA PRO A 88 10.98 20.61 5.42
C PRO A 88 9.63 20.68 4.68
N ASP A 89 9.54 20.01 3.51
CA ASP A 89 8.35 20.07 2.66
C ASP A 89 7.30 18.99 2.97
N ALA A 90 7.76 17.83 3.47
CA ALA A 90 6.93 16.65 3.74
C ALA A 90 7.69 15.59 4.55
N LEU A 91 6.93 14.65 5.11
CA LEU A 91 7.46 13.36 5.55
C LEU A 91 7.69 12.49 4.32
N HIS A 92 8.85 11.86 4.20
CA HIS A 92 9.14 10.87 3.16
C HIS A 92 9.21 9.49 3.79
N GLY A 93 8.89 8.46 3.03
CA GLY A 93 8.94 7.10 3.52
C GLY A 93 9.18 6.10 2.41
N THR A 94 9.85 5.01 2.75
CA THR A 94 10.05 3.87 1.86
C THR A 94 9.37 2.65 2.47
N LEU A 95 8.47 2.04 1.69
CA LEU A 95 7.78 0.81 2.05
C LEU A 95 8.30 -0.31 1.16
N LEU A 96 9.04 -1.24 1.76
CA LEU A 96 9.50 -2.46 1.12
C LEU A 96 8.49 -3.57 1.43
N SER A 97 7.78 -4.04 0.42
CA SER A 97 6.72 -5.05 0.58
C SER A 97 6.86 -6.18 -0.43
N SER A 98 6.23 -7.31 -0.12
CA SER A 98 6.07 -8.42 -1.05
C SER A 98 4.59 -8.76 -1.18
N ALA A 99 4.21 -9.20 -2.36
CA ALA A 99 2.89 -9.68 -2.68
C ALA A 99 3.01 -11.05 -3.36
N GLU A 100 2.46 -12.07 -2.73
CA GLU A 100 2.41 -13.43 -3.27
C GLU A 100 1.00 -13.78 -3.68
N ALA A 101 0.85 -14.22 -4.93
CA ALA A 101 -0.41 -14.63 -5.48
C ALA A 101 -0.58 -16.15 -5.36
N PHE A 102 -1.75 -16.59 -4.91
CA PHE A 102 -2.12 -17.98 -4.77
C PHE A 102 -3.33 -18.29 -5.64
N VAL A 103 -3.31 -19.45 -6.30
CA VAL A 103 -4.51 -20.06 -6.89
C VAL A 103 -5.20 -20.87 -5.81
N VAL A 104 -6.48 -20.63 -5.59
CA VAL A 104 -7.29 -21.42 -4.67
C VAL A 104 -7.98 -22.52 -5.46
N LEU A 105 -7.59 -23.77 -5.20
CA LEU A 105 -8.19 -24.94 -5.82
C LEU A 105 -9.56 -25.27 -5.19
N PRO A 106 -10.42 -26.05 -5.87
CA PRO A 106 -11.72 -26.48 -5.32
C PRO A 106 -11.60 -27.22 -3.98
N ASN A 107 -10.45 -27.84 -3.72
CA ASN A 107 -10.15 -28.55 -2.47
C ASN A 107 -9.69 -27.60 -1.33
N ALA A 108 -9.86 -26.28 -1.48
CA ALA A 108 -9.37 -25.23 -0.60
C ALA A 108 -7.83 -25.17 -0.43
N THR A 109 -7.10 -25.94 -1.24
CA THR A 109 -5.63 -25.87 -1.29
C THR A 109 -5.18 -24.61 -2.01
N ARG A 110 -4.17 -23.94 -1.45
CA ARG A 110 -3.54 -22.75 -2.04
C ARG A 110 -2.26 -23.15 -2.75
N VAL A 111 -2.18 -22.88 -4.05
CA VAL A 111 -0.96 -23.11 -4.84
C VAL A 111 -0.30 -21.76 -5.14
N PRO A 112 0.98 -21.56 -4.76
CA PRO A 112 1.68 -20.31 -5.07
C PRO A 112 1.85 -20.17 -6.58
N ALA A 113 1.39 -19.05 -7.13
CA ALA A 113 1.45 -18.73 -8.55
C ALA A 113 2.70 -17.93 -8.89
N PHE A 114 2.90 -16.81 -8.20
CA PHE A 114 4.05 -15.92 -8.36
C PHE A 114 4.24 -15.03 -7.13
N LEU A 115 5.49 -14.61 -6.90
CA LEU A 115 5.88 -13.63 -5.90
C LEU A 115 6.28 -12.31 -6.60
N LEU A 116 5.88 -11.18 -6.02
CA LEU A 116 6.24 -9.85 -6.51
C LEU A 116 6.77 -9.01 -5.35
N ASN A 117 7.99 -8.50 -5.47
CA ASN A 117 8.50 -7.49 -4.57
C ASN A 117 8.05 -6.11 -5.06
N ILE A 118 7.59 -5.28 -4.12
CA ILE A 118 7.04 -3.96 -4.40
C ILE A 118 7.72 -2.96 -3.47
N ASP A 119 8.50 -2.09 -4.08
CA ASP A 119 9.17 -0.99 -3.39
C ASP A 119 8.45 0.31 -3.71
N ALA A 120 7.83 0.88 -2.67
CA ALA A 120 6.98 2.03 -2.79
C ALA A 120 7.56 3.22 -2.03
N ASN A 121 7.73 4.34 -2.72
CA ASN A 121 8.11 5.61 -2.11
C ASN A 121 6.84 6.40 -1.81
N VAL A 122 6.63 6.72 -0.54
CA VAL A 122 5.47 7.46 -0.05
C VAL A 122 5.89 8.81 0.51
N THR A 123 5.00 9.79 0.37
CA THR A 123 5.15 11.10 0.98
C THR A 123 3.92 11.41 1.83
N GLY A 124 4.15 12.06 2.96
CA GLY A 124 3.19 12.31 4.00
C GLY A 124 3.17 13.80 4.34
N LYS A 125 2.02 14.48 4.27
CA LYS A 125 1.89 15.82 4.88
C LYS A 125 1.21 15.70 6.24
N PRO A 126 1.89 16.01 7.36
CA PRO A 126 1.28 15.98 8.67
C PRO A 126 0.25 17.11 8.78
N THR A 127 -0.87 16.83 9.43
CA THR A 127 -1.92 17.80 9.69
C THR A 127 -2.41 17.63 11.13
N ILE A 128 -2.69 18.72 11.82
CA ILE A 128 -3.31 18.67 13.15
C ILE A 128 -4.77 19.08 12.98
N THR A 129 -5.68 18.23 13.44
CA THR A 129 -7.12 18.51 13.40
C THR A 129 -7.74 18.04 14.70
N ARG A 130 -8.43 18.94 15.41
CA ARG A 130 -9.10 18.65 16.70
C ARG A 130 -8.19 17.90 17.69
N ASN A 131 -6.99 18.43 17.93
CA ASN A 131 -5.96 17.86 18.82
C ASN A 131 -5.49 16.44 18.45
N ARG A 132 -5.71 16.00 17.20
CA ARG A 132 -5.14 14.75 16.67
C ARG A 132 -4.10 15.07 15.62
N LEU A 133 -2.92 14.46 15.77
CA LEU A 133 -1.93 14.42 14.71
C LEU A 133 -2.38 13.39 13.68
N GLY A 134 -2.64 13.86 12.48
CA GLY A 134 -2.92 13.03 11.33
C GLY A 134 -1.98 13.35 10.17
N GLY A 135 -2.30 12.81 9.01
CA GLY A 135 -1.60 13.19 7.80
C GLY A 135 -2.21 12.62 6.53
N THR A 136 -1.77 13.16 5.41
CA THR A 136 -2.13 12.68 4.07
C THR A 136 -0.96 11.93 3.47
N VAL A 137 -1.20 10.70 3.04
CA VAL A 137 -0.25 9.83 2.35
C VAL A 137 -0.45 9.95 0.85
N ARG A 138 0.65 10.03 0.11
CA ARG A 138 0.72 10.03 -1.35
C ARG A 138 1.75 9.02 -1.80
N LEU A 139 1.44 8.27 -2.85
CA LEU A 139 2.40 7.38 -3.51
C LEU A 139 3.15 8.19 -4.56
N THR A 140 4.48 8.20 -4.46
CA THR A 140 5.37 9.01 -5.31
C THR A 140 6.14 8.14 -6.31
N GLY A 141 6.48 6.92 -5.91
CA GLY A 141 7.15 5.95 -6.76
C GLY A 141 6.71 4.53 -6.42
N LEU A 142 6.70 3.67 -7.44
CA LEU A 142 6.48 2.23 -7.28
C LEU A 142 7.39 1.51 -8.26
N VAL A 143 8.26 0.67 -7.73
CA VAL A 143 9.16 -0.20 -8.49
C VAL A 143 8.75 -1.64 -8.17
N PRO A 144 8.06 -2.32 -9.10
CA PRO A 144 7.80 -3.75 -8.98
C PRO A 144 9.03 -4.52 -9.46
N ASP A 145 9.55 -5.39 -8.62
CA ASP A 145 10.60 -6.34 -8.96
C ASP A 145 10.04 -7.77 -8.92
N PRO A 146 9.85 -8.42 -10.08
CA PRO A 146 9.40 -9.81 -10.11
C PRO A 146 10.55 -10.73 -9.69
N GLU A 147 10.55 -11.15 -8.43
CA GLU A 147 11.47 -12.21 -7.99
C GLU A 147 10.89 -13.58 -8.43
N LEU A 148 11.71 -14.37 -9.11
CA LEU A 148 11.31 -15.61 -9.77
C LEU A 148 11.10 -16.75 -8.75
N HIS A 149 9.95 -16.76 -8.08
CA HIS A 149 9.47 -17.92 -7.33
C HIS A 149 8.02 -18.21 -7.74
N GLY A 150 7.82 -19.19 -8.63
CA GLY A 150 6.49 -19.59 -9.11
C GLY A 150 6.46 -20.09 -10.56
N LEU A 151 5.25 -20.39 -11.03
CA LEU A 151 5.01 -21.09 -12.31
C LEU A 151 5.19 -20.20 -13.56
N SER A 152 5.38 -18.88 -13.42
CA SER A 152 5.46 -17.96 -14.58
C SER A 152 5.97 -16.56 -14.24
N VAL A 153 6.59 -15.87 -15.22
CA VAL A 153 6.97 -14.45 -15.13
C VAL A 153 5.84 -13.57 -15.67
N PRO A 154 5.25 -12.68 -14.85
CA PRO A 154 4.20 -11.78 -15.33
C PRO A 154 4.77 -10.66 -16.23
N GLN A 155 3.96 -10.16 -17.16
CA GLN A 155 4.25 -8.96 -17.95
C GLN A 155 4.35 -7.70 -17.05
N VAL A 156 5.56 -7.42 -16.55
CA VAL A 156 5.87 -6.43 -15.50
C VAL A 156 5.33 -5.03 -15.81
N LYS A 157 5.49 -4.53 -17.04
CA LYS A 157 5.06 -3.17 -17.40
C LYS A 157 3.55 -2.95 -17.30
N ARG A 158 2.75 -3.95 -17.70
CA ARG A 158 1.27 -3.86 -17.59
C ARG A 158 0.82 -4.06 -16.15
N LEU A 159 1.49 -4.95 -15.41
CA LEU A 159 1.22 -5.20 -14.00
C LEU A 159 1.52 -3.96 -13.15
N GLU A 160 2.63 -3.27 -13.41
CA GLU A 160 3.00 -2.02 -12.74
C GLU A 160 1.91 -0.96 -12.87
N THR A 161 1.38 -0.77 -14.08
CA THR A 161 0.33 0.23 -14.35
C THR A 161 -0.94 -0.08 -13.55
N LEU A 162 -1.33 -1.36 -13.51
CA LEU A 162 -2.48 -1.81 -12.75
C LEU A 162 -2.27 -1.74 -11.24
N LEU A 163 -1.07 -2.05 -10.77
CA LEU A 163 -0.71 -1.97 -9.37
C LEU A 163 -0.70 -0.51 -8.89
N LYS A 164 -0.14 0.40 -9.68
CA LYS A 164 -0.22 1.85 -9.44
C LYS A 164 -1.67 2.32 -9.38
N PHE A 165 -2.50 1.90 -10.33
CA PHE A 165 -3.92 2.24 -10.35
C PHE A 165 -4.69 1.66 -9.14
N ALA A 166 -4.43 0.41 -8.77
CA ALA A 166 -5.04 -0.25 -7.61
C ALA A 166 -4.64 0.42 -6.29
N LEU A 167 -3.36 0.75 -6.12
CA LEU A 167 -2.88 1.46 -4.94
C LEU A 167 -3.44 2.86 -4.87
N TRP A 168 -3.55 3.56 -5.99
CA TRP A 168 -4.17 4.88 -6.03
C TRP A 168 -5.66 4.83 -5.66
N LEU A 169 -6.40 3.84 -6.19
CA LEU A 169 -7.85 3.73 -6.00
C LEU A 169 -8.24 3.16 -4.63
N PHE A 170 -7.48 2.22 -4.10
CA PHE A 170 -7.82 1.49 -2.86
C PHE A 170 -6.78 1.66 -1.74
N GLY A 171 -5.49 1.65 -2.08
CA GLY A 171 -4.39 1.72 -1.11
C GLY A 171 -4.31 3.08 -0.41
N VAL A 172 -4.18 4.15 -1.18
CA VAL A 172 -4.03 5.53 -0.68
C VAL A 172 -5.25 5.98 0.13
N PRO A 173 -6.51 5.79 -0.31
CA PRO A 173 -7.67 6.14 0.50
C PRO A 173 -7.72 5.39 1.83
N ARG A 174 -7.33 4.11 1.83
CA ARG A 174 -7.29 3.29 3.04
C ARG A 174 -6.19 3.73 3.99
N ALA A 175 -4.99 4.00 3.50
CA ALA A 175 -3.91 4.58 4.29
C ALA A 175 -4.33 5.93 4.89
N ASN A 176 -4.94 6.80 4.09
CA ASN A 176 -5.45 8.09 4.55
C ASN A 176 -6.56 7.95 5.60
N SER A 177 -7.43 6.94 5.51
CA SER A 177 -8.43 6.69 6.56
C SER A 177 -7.83 6.28 7.92
N LYS A 178 -6.62 5.69 7.91
CA LYS A 178 -5.89 5.31 9.13
C LYS A 178 -5.05 6.46 9.67
N CYS A 179 -4.42 7.24 8.78
CA CYS A 179 -3.61 8.40 9.14
C CYS A 179 -4.45 9.66 9.44
N CYS A 180 -5.66 9.75 8.92
CA CYS A 180 -6.58 10.87 9.11
C CYS A 180 -8.02 10.33 9.13
N PRO A 181 -8.46 9.72 10.25
CA PRO A 181 -9.85 9.29 10.36
C PRO A 181 -10.74 10.52 10.26
N ARG A 182 -11.61 10.58 9.23
CA ARG A 182 -12.67 11.59 9.15
C ARG A 182 -13.42 11.55 10.48
N ALA A 183 -13.56 12.71 11.13
CA ALA A 183 -14.49 12.83 12.23
C ALA A 183 -15.86 12.41 11.71
N VAL A 184 -16.42 11.35 12.30
CA VAL A 184 -17.84 11.05 12.15
C VAL A 184 -18.59 12.30 12.66
N PRO A 185 -19.55 12.85 11.89
CA PRO A 185 -20.34 13.99 12.31
C PRO A 185 -21.11 13.70 13.60
#